data_AF-A0A930WQY4-F1
#
_entry.id   AF-A0A930WQY4-F1
#
_cell.length_a   1.000
_cell.length_b   1.000
_cell.length_c   1.000
_cell.angle_alpha   90.00
_cell.angle_beta   90.00
_cell.angle_gamma   90.00
#
_symmetry.space_group_name_H-M   'P 1'
#
loop_
_entity.id
_entity.type
_entity.pdbx_description
1 polymer ?
#
loop_
_entity_poly.entity_id
_entity_poly.type
_entity_poly.pdbx_seq_one_letter_code
_entity_poly.pdbx_strand_id
1 'polypeptide(L)' 'WPQFLAFFIAVLYAMTDEFHQGVTPGRTPLIQDVFVDAVGAAVGVGLGTLKKIR' A
#
# COMPACT_ATOMS: atom_id res chain seq x y z
N TRP A 1 -1.92 -8.15 -14.75
CA TRP A 1 -0.50 -8.21 -14.39
C TRP A 1 0.02 -6.89 -13.85
N PRO A 2 -0.05 -5.74 -14.56
CA PRO A 2 0.47 -4.49 -13.99
C PRO A 2 -0.24 -4.06 -12.71
N GLN A 3 -1.54 -4.35 -12.56
CA GLN A 3 -2.30 -4.01 -11.36
C GLN A 3 -1.89 -4.86 -10.15
N PHE A 4 -1.63 -6.15 -10.36
CA PHE A 4 -1.13 -7.04 -9.31
C PHE A 4 0.25 -6.60 -8.86
N LEU A 5 1.14 -6.30 -9.80
CA LEU A 5 2.46 -5.75 -9.49
C LEU A 5 2.36 -4.41 -8.75
N ALA A 6 1.45 -3.51 -9.15
CA ALA A 6 1.21 -2.25 -8.47
C ALA A 6 0.75 -2.45 -7.02
N PHE A 7 -0.12 -3.43 -6.75
CA PHE A 7 -0.51 -3.79 -5.39
C PHE A 7 0.70 -4.25 -4.56
N PHE A 8 1.52 -5.16 -5.08
CA PHE A 8 2.71 -5.62 -4.36
C PHE A 8 3.71 -4.51 -4.09
N ILE A 9 3.95 -3.63 -5.07
CA ILE A 9 4.82 -2.46 -4.90
C ILE A 9 4.27 -1.54 -3.82
N ALA A 10 2.96 -1.28 -3.79
CA ALA A 10 2.34 -0.43 -2.78
C ALA A 10 2.50 -1.01 -1.36
N VAL A 11 2.28 -2.32 -1.19
CA VAL A 11 2.46 -3.00 0.11
C VAL A 11 3.93 -2.95 0.55
N LEU A 12 4.87 -3.25 -0.35
CA LEU A 12 6.30 -3.16 -0.04
C LEU A 12 6.70 -1.74 0.32
N TYR A 13 6.16 -0.74 -0.37
CA TYR A 13 6.43 0.65 -0.07
C TYR A 13 5.88 1.08 1.30
N ALA A 14 4.66 0.65 1.64
CA ALA A 14 4.07 0.88 2.97
C ALA A 14 4.94 0.27 4.08
N MET A 15 5.49 -0.94 3.88
CA MET A 15 6.44 -1.53 4.83
C MET A 15 7.71 -0.69 4.98
N THR A 16 8.23 -0.11 3.88
CA THR A 16 9.39 0.78 3.96
C THR A 16 9.06 2.13 4.61
N ASP A 17 7.82 2.62 4.47
CA ASP A 17 7.38 3.85 5.13
C ASP A 17 7.35 3.66 6.64
N GLU A 18 6.78 2.55 7.14
CA GLU A 18 6.80 2.23 8.57
C GLU A 18 8.22 2.03 9.11
N PHE A 19 9.11 1.40 8.35
CA PHE A 19 10.53 1.33 8.72
C PHE A 19 11.16 2.74 8.83
N HIS A 20 10.87 3.63 7.87
CA HIS A 20 11.35 5.00 7.87
C HIS A 20 10.74 5.83 9.02
N GLN A 21 9.47 5.62 9.35
CA GLN A 21 8.83 6.22 10.53
C GLN A 21 9.50 5.77 11.82
N GLY A 22 9.93 4.51 11.92
CA GLY A 22 10.65 3.98 13.08
C GLY A 22 11.99 4.67 13.37
N VAL A 23 12.63 5.27 12.36
CA VAL A 23 13.86 6.07 12.53
C VAL A 23 13.60 7.57 12.56
N THR A 24 12.34 8.00 12.37
CA THR A 24 11.95 9.41 12.34
C THR A 24 11.50 9.87 13.73
N PRO A 25 12.17 10.85 14.35
CA PRO A 25 11.78 11.35 15.67
C PRO A 25 10.34 11.85 15.71
N GLY A 26 9.58 11.45 16.74
CA GLY A 26 8.19 11.87 16.92
C GLY A 26 7.17 11.15 16.02
N ARG A 27 7.58 10.10 15.29
CA ARG A 27 6.68 9.17 14.61
C ARG A 27 6.60 7.84 15.35
N THR A 28 5.51 7.11 15.14
CA THR A 28 5.29 5.79 15.74
C THR A 28 4.94 4.83 14.63
N PRO A 29 5.82 3.87 14.29
CA PRO A 29 5.51 2.91 13.26
C PRO A 29 4.43 1.94 13.74
N LEU A 30 3.41 1.71 12.92
CA LEU A 30 2.27 0.85 13.19
C LEU A 30 2.09 -0.16 12.06
N ILE A 31 2.12 -1.44 12.39
CA ILE A 31 1.81 -2.52 11.42
C ILE A 31 0.39 -2.32 10.84
N GLN A 32 -0.51 -1.73 11.62
CA GLN A 32 -1.86 -1.35 11.20
C GLN A 32 -1.86 -0.42 9.99
N ASP A 33 -0.90 0.49 9.87
CA ASP A 33 -0.84 1.46 8.76
C ASP A 33 -0.49 0.75 7.44
N VAL A 34 0.39 -0.26 7.48
CA VAL A 34 0.65 -1.16 6.32
C VAL A 34 -0.64 -1.86 5.86
N PHE A 35 -1.49 -2.29 6.78
CA PHE A 35 -2.77 -2.92 6.43
C PHE A 35 -3.75 -1.91 5.82
N VAL A 36 -3.80 -0.69 6.35
CA VAL A 36 -4.65 0.38 5.80
C VAL A 36 -4.22 0.72 4.38
N ASP A 37 -2.92 0.87 4.13
CA ASP A 37 -2.37 1.12 2.79
C ASP A 37 -2.64 -0.04 1.84
N ALA A 38 -2.49 -1.28 2.31
CA ALA A 38 -2.81 -2.47 1.52
C ALA A 38 -4.30 -2.49 1.11
N VAL A 39 -5.21 -2.16 2.02
CA VAL A 39 -6.66 -2.07 1.69
C VAL A 39 -6.90 -0.96 0.66
N GLY A 40 -6.30 0.22 0.84
CA GLY A 40 -6.38 1.32 -0.13
C GLY A 40 -5.87 0.92 -1.52
N ALA A 41 -4.72 0.25 -1.58
CA ALA A 41 -4.14 -0.25 -2.81
C ALA A 41 -5.03 -1.31 -3.48
N ALA A 42 -5.60 -2.24 -2.71
CA ALA A 42 -6.52 -3.26 -3.21
C ALA A 42 -7.77 -2.64 -3.83
N VAL A 43 -8.37 -1.65 -3.17
CA VAL A 43 -9.54 -0.91 -3.69
C VAL A 43 -9.17 -0.18 -4.98
N GLY A 44 -8.05 0.56 -5.02
CA GLY A 44 -7.60 1.28 -6.20
C GLY A 44 -7.36 0.35 -7.40
N VAL A 45 -6.68 -0.78 -7.18
CA VAL A 45 -6.47 -1.82 -8.18
C VAL A 45 -7.78 -2.44 -8.66
N GLY A 46 -8.70 -2.75 -7.74
CA GLY A 46 -10.01 -3.30 -8.06
C GLY A 46 -10.81 -2.37 -8.97
N LEU A 47 -10.91 -1.10 -8.61
CA LEU A 47 -11.59 -0.07 -9.41
C LEU A 47 -10.93 0.13 -10.79
N GLY A 48 -9.60 0.17 -10.84
CA GLY A 48 -8.86 0.28 -12.11
C GLY A 48 -9.05 -0.93 -13.01
N THR A 49 -9.19 -2.13 -12.44
CA THR A 49 -9.47 -3.36 -13.18
C THR A 49 -10.89 -3.36 -13.72
N LEU A 50 -11.88 -2.96 -12.93
CA LEU A 50 -13.28 -2.82 -13.37
C LEU A 50 -13.41 -1.84 -14.54
N LYS A 51 -12.73 -0.69 -14.47
CA LYS A 51 -12.69 0.29 -15.56
C LYS A 51 -12.05 -0.23 -16.85
N LYS A 52 -11.16 -1.23 -16.75
CA LYS A 52 -10.53 -1.84 -17.93
C LYS A 52 -11.43 -2.89 -18.60
N ILE A 53 -12.30 -3.54 -17.83
CA ILE A 53 -13.21 -4.58 -18.32
C ILE A 53 -14.42 -3.97 -19.05
N ARG A 54 -14.86 -2.79 -18.61
CA ARG A 54 -15.93 -2.02 -19.24
C ARG A 54 -15.41 -1.21 -20.42
#